data_AF-A0A4Z1BE84-F1
#
_entry.id   AF-A0A4Z1BE84-F1
#
_cell.length_a   1.000
_cell.length_b   1.000
_cell.length_c   1.000
_cell.angle_alpha   90.00
_cell.angle_beta   90.00
_cell.angle_gamma   90.00
#
_symmetry.space_group_name_H-M   'P 1'
#
loop_
_entity.id
_entity.type
_entity.pdbx_description
1 polymer ?
#
loop_
_entity_poly.entity_id
_entity_poly.type
_entity_poly.pdbx_seq_one_letter_code
_entity_poly.pdbx_strand_id
1 'polypeptide(L)'
;MLLSACSTVPEAPGVGSNRQALIDGLADEPKACGQYRRLYVQGFKANVAALSDSDDALKSEAERLLRQSTDLLDAAGVEQRDCSRPYCIIEPLQGGRLDSWCGFRIAADEGEELYQWLNWSDLGNSGPSQ
;
A
#
# COMPACT_ATOMS: atom_id res chain seq x y z
N MET A 1 -17.25 53.32 -12.72
CA MET A 1 -16.28 52.52 -11.94
C MET A 1 -16.89 51.13 -11.77
N LEU A 2 -16.45 50.17 -12.58
CA LEU A 2 -16.84 48.76 -12.47
C LEU A 2 -15.76 48.07 -11.65
N LEU A 3 -16.11 47.64 -10.43
CA LEU A 3 -15.24 46.84 -9.57
C LEU A 3 -15.28 45.40 -10.06
N SER A 4 -14.25 44.97 -10.79
CA SER A 4 -14.02 43.57 -11.10
C SER A 4 -13.65 42.84 -9.81
N ALA A 5 -14.56 42.02 -9.30
CA ALA A 5 -14.23 41.04 -8.28
C ALA A 5 -13.42 39.90 -8.95
N CYS A 6 -12.15 39.77 -8.60
CA CYS A 6 -11.42 38.54 -8.85
C CYS A 6 -12.03 37.46 -7.96
N SER A 7 -12.82 36.56 -8.55
CA SER A 7 -13.11 35.27 -7.92
C SER A 7 -11.83 34.44 -7.95
N THR A 8 -11.08 34.44 -6.85
CA THR A 8 -10.13 33.35 -6.58
C THR A 8 -10.97 32.09 -6.41
N VAL A 9 -10.97 31.24 -7.44
CA VAL A 9 -11.45 29.86 -7.33
C VAL A 9 -10.59 29.22 -6.23
N PRO A 10 -11.18 28.71 -5.14
CA PRO A 10 -10.42 27.87 -4.23
C PRO A 10 -9.98 26.67 -5.04
N GLU A 11 -8.67 26.48 -5.21
CA GLU A 11 -8.13 25.19 -5.66
C GLU A 11 -8.79 24.13 -4.80
N ALA A 12 -9.53 23.21 -5.45
CA ALA A 12 -9.98 22.01 -4.77
C ALA A 12 -8.75 21.39 -4.10
N PRO A 13 -8.85 20.84 -2.88
CA PRO A 13 -7.70 20.23 -2.21
C PRO A 13 -7.15 19.18 -3.17
N GLY A 14 -6.02 19.52 -3.79
CA GLY A 14 -5.40 18.69 -4.81
C GLY A 14 -5.06 17.37 -4.16
N VAL A 15 -5.06 16.29 -4.94
CA VAL A 15 -4.31 15.11 -4.54
C VAL A 15 -2.89 15.62 -4.24
N GLY A 16 -2.49 15.58 -2.96
CA GLY A 16 -1.22 16.16 -2.54
C GLY A 16 -0.07 15.65 -3.40
N SER A 17 0.87 16.54 -3.72
CA SER A 17 1.94 16.29 -4.70
C SER A 17 2.71 14.98 -4.41
N ASN A 18 2.91 14.64 -3.15
CA ASN A 18 3.59 13.44 -2.71
C ASN A 18 2.73 12.18 -2.88
N ARG A 19 1.41 12.27 -2.66
CA ARG A 19 0.49 11.14 -2.93
C ARG A 19 0.46 10.83 -4.42
N GLN A 20 0.36 11.86 -5.27
CA GLN A 20 0.38 11.65 -6.71
C GLN A 20 1.72 11.08 -7.18
N ALA A 21 2.84 11.63 -6.70
CA ALA A 21 4.18 11.13 -7.02
C ALA A 21 4.37 9.65 -6.62
N LEU A 22 3.81 9.21 -5.49
CA LEU A 22 3.80 7.79 -5.14
C LEU A 22 3.00 6.98 -6.15
N ILE A 23 1.78 7.40 -6.49
CA ILE A 23 0.91 6.67 -7.44
C ILE A 23 1.60 6.53 -8.79
N ASP A 24 2.19 7.61 -9.30
CA ASP A 24 2.92 7.61 -10.57
C ASP A 24 4.14 6.69 -10.50
N GLY A 25 4.93 6.78 -9.43
CA GLY A 25 6.08 5.90 -9.21
C GLY A 25 5.70 4.42 -9.14
N LEU A 26 4.58 4.07 -8.49
CA LEU A 26 4.07 2.70 -8.46
C LEU A 26 3.58 2.21 -9.82
N ALA A 27 3.10 3.11 -10.68
CA ALA A 27 2.64 2.81 -12.04
C ALA A 27 3.79 2.61 -13.03
N ASP A 28 4.92 3.29 -12.82
CA ASP A 28 6.13 3.20 -13.64
C ASP A 28 6.97 1.95 -13.36
N GLU A 29 6.70 1.24 -12.28
CA GLU A 29 7.39 0.00 -11.93
C GLU A 29 7.09 -1.16 -12.90
N PRO A 30 7.98 -2.18 -12.94
CA PRO A 30 7.72 -3.41 -13.68
C PRO A 30 6.35 -4.00 -13.35
N LYS A 31 5.64 -4.52 -14.36
CA LYS A 31 4.27 -5.03 -14.18
C LYS A 31 4.14 -6.08 -13.07
N ALA A 32 5.19 -6.88 -12.87
CA ALA A 32 5.27 -7.88 -11.82
C ALA A 32 5.18 -7.29 -10.39
N CYS A 33 5.69 -6.07 -10.16
CA CYS A 33 5.71 -5.44 -8.84
C CYS A 33 4.32 -5.24 -8.25
N GLY A 34 3.34 -4.94 -9.11
CA GLY A 34 1.96 -4.79 -8.68
C GLY A 34 1.32 -6.07 -8.13
N GLN A 35 1.54 -7.19 -8.82
CA GLN A 35 1.03 -8.48 -8.38
C GLN A 35 1.81 -9.01 -7.17
N TYR A 36 3.12 -8.78 -7.15
CA TYR A 36 3.97 -9.01 -5.97
C TYR A 36 3.41 -8.32 -4.72
N ARG A 37 3.12 -7.02 -4.77
CA ARG A 37 2.56 -6.27 -3.64
C ARG A 37 1.24 -6.85 -3.15
N ARG A 38 0.32 -7.18 -4.07
CA ARG A 38 -0.98 -7.78 -3.71
C ARG A 38 -0.80 -9.09 -2.94
N LEU A 39 0.01 -10.01 -3.47
CA LEU A 39 0.26 -11.31 -2.85
C LEU A 39 0.98 -11.16 -1.51
N TYR A 40 1.95 -10.24 -1.42
CA TYR A 40 2.63 -9.92 -0.18
C TYR A 40 1.67 -9.42 0.91
N VAL A 41 0.82 -8.43 0.60
CA VAL A 41 -0.16 -7.88 1.56
C VAL A 41 -1.18 -8.95 1.95
N GLN A 42 -1.70 -9.72 0.99
CA GLN A 42 -2.65 -10.81 1.28
C GLN A 42 -2.03 -11.87 2.19
N GLY A 43 -0.82 -12.33 1.88
CA GLY A 43 -0.09 -13.31 2.68
C GLY A 43 0.22 -12.79 4.08
N PHE A 44 0.62 -11.53 4.22
CA PHE A 44 0.85 -10.91 5.52
C PHE A 44 -0.43 -10.88 6.36
N LYS A 45 -1.54 -10.38 5.80
CA LYS A 45 -2.83 -10.31 6.50
C LYS A 45 -3.35 -11.70 6.90
N ALA A 46 -3.23 -12.68 6.01
CA ALA A 46 -3.57 -14.07 6.30
C ALA A 46 -2.71 -14.64 7.44
N ASN A 47 -1.42 -14.34 7.49
CA ASN A 47 -0.54 -14.77 8.58
C ASN A 47 -0.95 -14.14 9.92
N VAL A 48 -1.30 -12.85 9.93
CA VAL A 48 -1.75 -12.18 11.16
C VAL A 48 -3.08 -12.75 11.65
N ALA A 49 -4.02 -13.01 10.75
CA ALA A 49 -5.27 -13.69 11.10
C ALA A 49 -5.02 -15.10 11.65
N ALA A 50 -4.14 -15.88 11.02
CA ALA A 50 -3.73 -17.19 11.50
C ALA A 50 -3.13 -17.14 12.91
N LEU A 51 -2.30 -16.14 13.20
CA LEU A 51 -1.71 -15.93 14.53
C LEU A 51 -2.75 -15.51 15.58
N SER A 52 -3.71 -14.66 15.21
CA SER A 52 -4.81 -14.24 16.10
C SER A 52 -5.69 -15.44 16.50
N ASP A 53 -6.02 -16.30 15.54
CA ASP A 53 -7.06 -17.32 15.71
C ASP A 53 -6.50 -18.75 15.86
N SER A 54 -5.17 -18.91 15.83
CA SER A 54 -4.48 -20.22 15.81
C SER A 54 -4.94 -21.13 14.67
N ASP A 55 -5.08 -20.57 13.47
CA ASP A 55 -5.61 -21.26 12.29
C ASP A 55 -4.48 -21.75 11.37
N ASP A 56 -4.22 -23.06 11.39
CA ASP A 56 -3.18 -23.71 10.56
C ASP A 56 -3.47 -23.67 9.05
N ALA A 57 -4.74 -23.58 8.65
CA ALA A 57 -5.12 -23.47 7.24
C ALA A 57 -4.79 -22.07 6.73
N LEU A 58 -5.12 -21.02 7.48
CA LEU A 58 -4.73 -19.65 7.16
C LEU A 58 -3.21 -19.46 7.19
N LYS A 59 -2.51 -20.14 8.10
CA LYS A 59 -1.04 -20.15 8.12
C LYS A 59 -0.47 -20.75 6.83
N SER A 60 -0.97 -21.91 6.41
CA SER A 60 -0.54 -22.58 5.18
C SER A 60 -0.80 -21.73 3.94
N GLU A 61 -1.96 -21.07 3.89
CA GLU A 61 -2.33 -20.14 2.82
C GLU A 61 -1.43 -18.90 2.81
N ALA A 62 -1.16 -18.32 3.97
CA ALA A 62 -0.26 -17.18 4.11
C ALA A 62 1.14 -17.49 3.57
N GLU A 63 1.70 -18.64 3.96
CA GLU A 63 3.00 -19.09 3.45
C GLU A 63 2.98 -19.29 1.93
N ARG A 64 1.90 -19.87 1.38
CA ARG A 64 1.73 -20.05 -0.06
C ARG A 64 1.71 -18.72 -0.79
N LEU A 65 0.94 -17.73 -0.30
CA LEU A 65 0.84 -16.39 -0.89
C LEU A 65 2.18 -15.65 -0.83
N LEU A 66 2.90 -15.74 0.29
CA LEU A 66 4.21 -15.11 0.45
C LEU A 66 5.26 -15.72 -0.49
N ARG A 67 5.32 -17.05 -0.61
CA ARG A 67 6.18 -17.73 -1.60
C ARG A 67 5.81 -17.35 -3.03
N GLN A 68 4.52 -17.37 -3.36
CA GLN A 68 4.05 -16.98 -4.68
C GLN A 68 4.42 -15.53 -5.01
N SER A 69 4.46 -14.64 -4.02
CA SER A 69 4.87 -13.25 -4.24
C SER A 69 6.32 -13.15 -4.71
N THR A 70 7.24 -13.92 -4.13
CA THR A 70 8.66 -13.92 -4.52
C THR A 70 8.90 -14.66 -5.83
N ASP A 71 8.27 -15.82 -6.00
CA ASP A 71 8.40 -16.63 -7.22
C ASP A 71 7.96 -15.85 -8.47
N LEU A 72 6.98 -14.97 -8.31
CA LEU A 72 6.50 -14.10 -9.38
C LEU A 72 7.54 -13.09 -9.85
N LEU A 73 8.33 -12.53 -8.92
CA LEU A 73 9.40 -11.60 -9.26
C LEU A 73 10.55 -12.34 -9.97
N ASP A 74 10.92 -13.51 -9.43
CA ASP A 74 11.98 -14.35 -10.00
C ASP A 74 11.63 -14.80 -11.43
N ALA A 75 10.39 -15.24 -11.66
CA ALA A 75 9.91 -15.63 -12.98
C ALA A 75 9.88 -14.47 -13.99
N ALA A 76 9.75 -13.23 -13.51
CA ALA A 76 9.78 -12.02 -14.31
C ALA A 76 11.20 -11.45 -14.49
N GLY A 77 12.21 -12.01 -13.80
CA GLY A 77 13.57 -11.46 -13.78
C GLY A 77 13.65 -10.07 -13.13
N VAL A 78 12.73 -9.76 -12.21
CA VAL A 78 12.65 -8.48 -11.50
C VAL A 78 13.22 -8.68 -10.10
N GLU A 79 14.13 -7.83 -9.65
CA GLU A 79 14.63 -7.92 -8.28
C GLU A 79 13.66 -7.27 -7.30
N GLN A 80 13.56 -7.78 -6.08
CA GLN A 80 12.67 -7.23 -5.07
C GLN A 80 12.91 -5.73 -4.78
N ARG A 81 14.15 -5.26 -4.93
CA ARG A 81 14.50 -3.84 -4.72
C ARG A 81 13.94 -2.91 -5.81
N ASP A 82 13.55 -3.45 -6.95
CA ASP A 82 12.94 -2.70 -8.05
C ASP A 82 11.43 -2.51 -7.84
N CYS A 83 10.87 -3.12 -6.80
CA CYS A 83 9.47 -2.99 -6.43
C CYS A 83 9.33 -2.29 -5.08
N SER A 84 8.61 -1.17 -5.06
CA SER A 84 8.19 -0.55 -3.80
C SER A 84 7.31 -1.53 -3.02
N ARG A 85 7.69 -1.80 -1.78
CA ARG A 85 6.96 -2.67 -0.86
C ARG A 85 6.23 -1.84 0.19
N PRO A 86 4.91 -2.03 0.40
CA PRO A 86 4.20 -1.36 1.47
C PRO A 86 4.76 -1.80 2.83
N TYR A 87 4.74 -0.89 3.80
CA TYR A 87 4.97 -1.24 5.19
C TYR A 87 3.74 -1.93 5.75
N CYS A 88 3.92 -3.10 6.34
CA CYS A 88 2.86 -3.83 7.03
C CYS A 88 3.20 -3.96 8.51
N ILE A 89 2.23 -3.65 9.36
CA ILE A 89 2.37 -3.57 10.82
C ILE A 89 1.31 -4.50 11.43
N ILE A 90 1.69 -5.20 12.50
CA ILE A 90 0.77 -5.95 13.36
C ILE A 90 0.35 -5.04 14.51
N GLU A 91 -0.95 -4.88 14.70
CA GLU A 91 -1.54 -4.15 15.81
C GLU A 91 -2.08 -5.15 16.85
N PRO A 92 -1.52 -5.20 18.05
CA PRO A 92 -2.10 -5.98 19.15
C PRO A 92 -3.41 -5.33 19.63
N LEU A 93 -4.48 -6.12 19.66
CA LEU A 93 -5.77 -5.72 20.21
C LEU A 93 -6.00 -6.33 21.60
N GLN A 94 -7.09 -5.91 22.25
CA GLN A 94 -7.49 -6.49 23.53
C GLN A 94 -7.82 -7.99 23.38
N GLY A 95 -7.57 -8.75 24.46
CA GLY A 95 -7.86 -10.17 24.51
C GLY A 95 -6.91 -11.04 23.67
N GLY A 96 -5.73 -10.54 23.32
CA GLY A 96 -4.72 -11.30 22.57
C GLY A 96 -5.00 -11.41 21.07
N ARG A 97 -6.04 -10.74 20.57
CA ARG A 97 -6.34 -10.65 19.15
C ARG A 97 -5.30 -9.77 18.44
N LEU A 98 -5.08 -10.05 17.17
CA LEU A 98 -4.19 -9.25 16.32
C LEU A 98 -4.98 -8.67 15.15
N ASP A 99 -4.64 -7.44 14.77
CA ASP A 99 -5.04 -6.85 13.50
C ASP A 99 -3.78 -6.45 12.71
N SER A 100 -3.97 -6.06 11.46
CA SER A 100 -2.89 -5.66 10.59
C SER A 100 -3.26 -4.48 9.71
N TRP A 101 -2.30 -3.59 9.56
CA TRP A 101 -2.40 -2.45 8.67
C TRP A 101 -1.24 -2.46 7.69
N CYS A 102 -1.51 -2.14 6.42
CA CYS A 102 -0.48 -2.03 5.39
C CYS A 102 -0.65 -0.73 4.61
N GLY A 103 0.46 -0.08 4.26
CA GLY A 103 0.43 1.14 3.47
C GLY A 103 1.80 1.74 3.20
N PHE A 104 1.83 2.94 2.65
CA PHE A 104 3.04 3.70 2.36
C PHE A 104 3.14 4.91 3.27
N ARG A 105 4.35 5.17 3.77
CA ARG A 105 4.66 6.40 4.48
C ARG A 105 5.32 7.36 3.50
N ILE A 106 4.71 8.50 3.25
CA ILE A 106 5.23 9.54 2.38
C ILE A 106 5.37 10.85 3.16
N ALA A 107 6.14 11.80 2.63
CA ALA A 107 6.18 13.14 3.21
C ALA A 107 4.76 13.75 3.22
N ALA A 108 4.41 14.42 4.31
CA ALA A 108 3.14 15.16 4.35
C ALA A 108 3.22 16.34 3.37
N ASP A 109 2.15 16.55 2.60
CA ASP A 109 2.05 17.71 1.70
C ASP A 109 1.75 19.00 2.48
N GLU A 110 1.07 18.89 3.61
CA GLU A 110 0.61 20.00 4.44
C GLU A 110 0.56 19.60 5.93
N GLY A 111 0.47 20.60 6.82
CA GLY A 111 0.35 20.40 8.27
C GLY A 111 1.68 20.40 9.03
N GLU A 112 1.61 20.17 10.34
CA GLU A 112 2.79 20.09 11.22
C GLU A 112 3.46 18.71 11.20
N GLU A 113 2.79 17.72 10.63
CA GLU A 113 3.29 16.35 10.53
C GLU A 113 4.39 16.24 9.48
N LEU A 114 5.44 15.47 9.77
CA LEU A 114 6.51 15.21 8.81
C LEU A 114 6.10 14.17 7.75
N TYR A 115 5.16 13.29 8.09
CA TYR A 115 4.75 12.16 7.27
C TYR A 115 3.26 11.95 7.31
N GLN A 116 2.71 11.49 6.19
CA GLN A 116 1.35 10.97 6.09
C GLN A 116 1.40 9.48 5.71
N TRP A 117 0.41 8.74 6.19
CA TRP A 117 0.25 7.32 5.89
C TRP A 117 -0.87 7.15 4.85
N LEU A 118 -0.53 6.49 3.75
CA LEU A 118 -1.49 6.10 2.73
C LEU A 118 -1.81 4.62 2.88
N ASN A 119 -3.06 4.31 3.20
CA ASN A 119 -3.52 2.94 3.34
C ASN A 119 -3.47 2.22 1.98
N TRP A 120 -2.96 0.99 1.98
CA TRP A 120 -2.91 0.14 0.80
C TRP A 120 -4.28 -0.01 0.11
N SER A 121 -5.38 -0.12 0.87
CA SER A 121 -6.74 -0.24 0.30
C SER A 121 -7.16 0.98 -0.52
N ASP A 122 -6.63 2.15 -0.20
CA ASP A 122 -7.09 3.44 -0.72
C ASP A 122 -6.34 3.82 -2.02
N LEU A 123 -5.32 3.04 -2.38
CA LEU A 123 -4.54 3.22 -3.60
C LEU A 123 -5.17 2.51 -4.81
N GLY A 124 -6.32 1.87 -4.64
CA GLY A 124 -6.92 0.99 -5.65
C GLY A 124 -5.99 -0.18 -5.99
N ASN A 125 -6.39 -1.10 -6.85
CA ASN A 125 -5.53 -2.20 -7.30
C ASN A 125 -4.41 -1.70 -8.25
N SER A 126 -3.65 -0.66 -7.90
CA SER A 126 -2.58 -0.03 -8.69
C SER A 126 -1.29 -0.86 -8.74
N GLY A 127 -1.45 -2.17 -8.74
CA GLY A 127 -0.54 -3.07 -9.43
C GLY A 127 -1.21 -3.49 -10.73
N PRO A 128 -0.58 -3.39 -11.92
CA PRO A 128 -1.32 -3.24 -13.17
C PRO A 128 -2.44 -4.26 -13.31
N SER A 129 -3.63 -3.71 -13.56
CA SER A 129 -4.76 -4.48 -14.07
C SER A 129 -4.43 -4.79 -15.53
N GLN A 130 -4.31 -6.07 -15.85
CA GLN A 130 -4.60 -6.57 -17.20
C GLN A 130 -5.84 -7.45 -17.07
#